data_AF-A0A0C3DI72-F1
#
_entry.id   AF-A0A0C3DI72-F1
#
_cell.length_a   1.000
_cell.length_b   1.000
_cell.length_c   1.000
_cell.angle_alpha   90.00
_cell.angle_beta   90.00
_cell.angle_gamma   90.00
#
_symmetry.space_group_name_H-M   'P 1'
#
loop_
_entity.id
_entity.type
_entity.pdbx_description
1 polymer ?
#
loop_
_entity_poly.entity_id
_entity_poly.type
_entity_poly.pdbx_seq_one_letter_code
_entity_poly.pdbx_strand_id
1 'polypeptide(L)'
;MHLLNVSVSLILAALSTRCAASELDAFAYTCIDSYLNNPVLFSKCQRFDGSLNPTYIDLNNCLENTNGILYCTSKRPKEVYSESCTDFRLSGTILSSTCQDTYKVERSTSIDLDSCLNNSDGVLTC
;
A
#
# COMPACT_ATOMS: atom_id res chain seq x y z
N MET A 1 -16.23 64.01 -3.84
CA MET A 1 -16.38 62.64 -4.38
C MET A 1 -14.99 62.06 -4.61
N HIS A 2 -14.85 60.74 -4.40
CA HIS A 2 -13.63 59.92 -4.37
C HIS A 2 -12.91 59.89 -3.01
N LEU A 3 -13.38 59.05 -2.07
CA LEU A 3 -13.33 57.58 -1.95
C LEU A 3 -11.97 57.09 -1.45
N LEU A 4 -12.03 56.51 -0.24
CA LEU A 4 -10.99 55.85 0.52
C LEU A 4 -10.45 54.64 -0.27
N ASN A 5 -9.17 54.63 -0.60
CA ASN A 5 -8.51 53.40 -1.07
C ASN A 5 -8.08 52.57 0.14
N VAL A 6 -8.95 51.64 0.52
CA VAL A 6 -8.63 50.56 1.45
C VAL A 6 -7.71 49.58 0.71
N SER A 7 -6.45 49.53 1.11
CA SER A 7 -5.48 48.54 0.63
C SER A 7 -5.92 47.15 1.09
N VAL A 8 -6.49 46.38 0.18
CA VAL A 8 -6.82 44.97 0.42
C VAL A 8 -5.51 44.19 0.47
N SER A 9 -5.07 43.86 1.68
CA SER A 9 -3.99 42.90 1.89
C SER A 9 -4.42 41.54 1.31
N LEU A 10 -3.79 41.12 0.21
CA LEU A 10 -3.82 39.73 -0.24
C LEU A 10 -3.08 38.89 0.80
N ILE A 11 -3.82 38.32 1.75
CA ILE A 11 -3.32 37.24 2.58
C ILE A 11 -3.34 35.99 1.70
N LEU A 12 -2.18 35.62 1.14
CA LEU A 12 -1.97 34.28 0.61
C LEU A 12 -2.09 33.30 1.78
N ALA A 13 -3.27 32.69 1.95
CA ALA A 13 -3.37 31.46 2.69
C ALA A 13 -2.62 30.39 1.88
N ALA A 14 -1.34 30.18 2.19
CA ALA A 14 -0.65 28.98 1.78
C ALA A 14 -1.37 27.82 2.48
N LEU A 15 -2.34 27.20 1.79
CA LEU A 15 -2.84 25.90 2.18
C LEU A 15 -1.64 24.97 2.12
N SER A 16 -1.05 24.69 3.27
CA SER A 16 -0.13 23.59 3.42
C SER A 16 -0.94 22.31 3.23
N THR A 17 -1.09 21.87 1.98
CA THR A 17 -1.50 20.50 1.66
C THR A 17 -0.37 19.60 2.16
N ARG A 18 -0.45 19.23 3.43
CA ARG A 18 0.44 18.23 4.02
C ARG A 18 0.07 16.89 3.41
N CYS A 19 0.94 16.41 2.52
CA CYS A 19 1.08 15.04 2.03
C CYS A 19 -0.22 14.32 1.60
N ALA A 20 -0.58 14.47 0.32
CA ALA A 20 -1.28 13.43 -0.44
C ALA A 20 -0.26 12.64 -1.31
N ALA A 21 0.93 12.36 -0.78
CA ALA A 21 1.98 11.65 -1.49
C ALA A 21 1.81 10.11 -1.40
N SER A 22 0.57 9.60 -1.46
CA SER A 22 0.30 8.16 -1.25
C SER A 22 -0.72 7.56 -2.22
N GLU A 23 -1.47 8.35 -2.98
CA GLU A 23 -2.48 7.80 -3.90
C GLU A 23 -1.96 7.61 -5.34
N LEU A 24 -0.91 8.34 -5.74
CA LEU A 24 -0.37 8.22 -7.10
C LEU A 24 0.61 7.06 -7.29
N ASP A 25 1.08 6.51 -6.17
CA ASP A 25 2.15 5.52 -6.10
C ASP A 25 1.60 4.10 -5.81
N ALA A 26 0.37 4.00 -5.28
CA ALA A 26 -0.33 2.74 -5.05
C ALA A 26 -0.35 1.85 -6.31
N PHE A 27 0.08 0.59 -6.17
CA PHE A 27 0.25 -0.29 -7.32
C PHE A 27 -1.06 -0.49 -8.11
N ALA A 28 -2.22 -0.58 -7.45
CA ALA A 28 -3.48 -0.87 -8.11
C ALA A 28 -3.91 0.21 -9.10
N TYR A 29 -3.33 1.42 -9.04
CA TYR A 29 -3.60 2.46 -10.01
C TYR A 29 -3.08 2.11 -11.42
N THR A 30 -1.97 1.37 -11.50
CA THR A 30 -1.28 1.06 -12.76
C THR A 30 -1.04 -0.43 -12.99
N CYS A 31 -1.52 -1.28 -12.08
CA CYS A 31 -1.42 -2.72 -12.18
C CYS A 31 -2.80 -3.37 -12.32
N ILE A 32 -2.88 -4.42 -13.12
CA ILE A 32 -4.12 -5.15 -13.42
C ILE A 32 -3.91 -6.67 -13.27
N ASP A 33 -5.02 -7.41 -13.28
CA ASP A 33 -5.04 -8.87 -13.19
C ASP A 33 -4.29 -9.43 -11.97
N SER A 34 -4.34 -8.71 -10.84
CA SER A 34 -3.64 -9.10 -9.62
C SER A 34 -4.26 -10.35 -8.99
N TYR A 35 -3.43 -11.33 -8.63
CA TYR A 35 -3.87 -12.53 -7.91
C TYR A 35 -2.80 -13.03 -6.95
N LEU A 36 -3.25 -13.65 -5.87
CA LEU A 36 -2.39 -14.17 -4.80
C LEU A 36 -2.21 -15.68 -4.95
N ASN A 37 -0.95 -16.12 -5.00
CA ASN A 37 -0.56 -17.49 -4.66
C ASN A 37 0.42 -17.39 -3.49
N ASN A 38 -0.16 -17.31 -2.28
CA ASN A 38 0.54 -16.90 -1.07
C ASN A 38 1.86 -17.65 -0.87
N PRO A 39 2.97 -16.96 -0.53
CA PRO A 39 3.08 -15.54 -0.18
C PRO A 39 3.31 -14.60 -1.38
N VAL A 40 3.24 -15.12 -2.61
CA VAL A 40 3.59 -14.36 -3.82
C VAL A 40 2.35 -13.71 -4.42
N LEU A 41 2.40 -12.39 -4.57
CA LEU A 41 1.44 -11.62 -5.35
C LEU A 41 1.93 -11.49 -6.79
N PHE A 42 1.09 -11.86 -7.74
CA PHE A 42 1.33 -11.69 -9.17
C PHE A 42 0.45 -10.57 -9.71
N SER A 43 0.97 -9.80 -10.67
CA SER A 43 0.21 -8.75 -11.34
C SER A 43 0.81 -8.41 -12.72
N LYS A 44 0.15 -7.55 -13.49
CA LYS A 44 0.69 -6.92 -14.69
C LYS A 44 0.70 -5.41 -14.49
N CYS A 45 1.88 -4.82 -14.41
CA CYS A 45 2.05 -3.41 -14.06
C CYS A 45 2.52 -2.59 -15.26
N GLN A 46 2.02 -1.37 -15.37
CA GLN A 46 2.37 -0.46 -16.46
C GLN A 46 3.79 0.09 -16.30
N ARG A 47 4.59 0.04 -17.37
CA ARG A 47 5.88 0.72 -17.52
C ARG A 47 5.70 2.19 -17.89
N PHE A 48 6.77 2.98 -17.81
CA PHE A 48 6.74 4.39 -18.22
C PHE A 48 6.39 4.60 -19.70
N ASP A 49 6.73 3.63 -20.56
CA ASP A 49 6.36 3.64 -21.98
C ASP A 49 4.89 3.24 -22.25
N GLY A 50 4.14 2.94 -21.18
CA GLY A 50 2.73 2.54 -21.23
C GLY A 50 2.51 1.05 -21.47
N SER A 51 3.55 0.26 -21.74
CA SER A 51 3.44 -1.20 -21.90
C SER A 51 3.18 -1.91 -20.56
N LEU A 52 2.60 -3.11 -20.59
CA LEU A 52 2.36 -3.90 -19.39
C LEU A 52 3.47 -4.95 -19.20
N ASN A 53 4.03 -4.99 -17.99
CA ASN A 53 5.02 -5.97 -17.57
C ASN A 53 4.40 -6.95 -16.55
N PRO A 54 4.37 -8.27 -16.85
CA PRO A 54 4.09 -9.27 -15.83
C PRO A 54 5.16 -9.21 -14.73
N THR A 55 4.72 -9.07 -13.49
CA THR A 55 5.59 -8.94 -12.32
C THR A 55 5.03 -9.72 -11.14
N TYR A 56 5.88 -10.00 -10.17
CA TYR A 56 5.50 -10.64 -8.93
C TYR A 56 6.32 -10.07 -7.78
N ILE A 57 5.80 -10.19 -6.57
CA ILE A 57 6.51 -9.84 -5.34
C ILE A 57 6.18 -10.86 -4.26
N ASP A 58 7.19 -11.28 -3.50
CA ASP A 58 6.98 -12.08 -2.30
C ASP A 58 6.62 -11.14 -1.14
N LEU A 59 5.37 -11.22 -0.69
CA LEU A 59 4.83 -10.38 0.38
C LEU A 59 5.50 -10.65 1.73
N ASN A 60 6.24 -11.75 1.88
CA ASN A 60 7.09 -11.97 3.05
C ASN A 60 8.22 -10.95 3.18
N ASN A 61 8.47 -10.12 2.16
CA ASN A 61 9.41 -9.01 2.24
C ASN A 61 8.74 -7.68 2.61
N CYS A 62 7.41 -7.61 2.51
CA CYS A 62 6.64 -6.37 2.61
C CYS A 62 5.70 -6.34 3.80
N LEU A 63 5.34 -7.50 4.33
CA LEU A 63 4.37 -7.64 5.41
C LEU A 63 4.97 -8.37 6.60
N GLU A 64 4.57 -7.95 7.79
CA GLU A 64 4.87 -8.63 9.05
C GLU A 64 3.60 -8.84 9.87
N ASN A 65 3.55 -9.94 10.63
CA ASN A 65 2.55 -10.12 11.67
C ASN A 65 3.10 -9.55 12.98
N THR A 66 2.44 -8.53 13.53
CA THR A 66 2.73 -8.03 14.88
C THR A 66 1.53 -8.31 15.78
N ASN A 67 1.67 -9.32 16.64
CA ASN A 67 0.68 -9.69 17.65
C ASN A 67 -0.73 -9.94 17.09
N GLY A 68 -0.81 -10.67 15.97
CA GLY A 68 -2.06 -11.06 15.30
C GLY A 68 -2.61 -10.01 14.33
N ILE A 69 -1.83 -8.97 14.01
CA ILE A 69 -2.22 -7.89 13.11
C ILE A 69 -1.19 -7.76 12.00
N LEU A 70 -1.64 -7.71 10.74
CA LEU A 70 -0.76 -7.44 9.60
C LEU A 70 -0.35 -5.97 9.54
N TYR A 71 0.94 -5.75 9.29
CA TYR A 71 1.51 -4.44 9.03
C TYR A 71 2.41 -4.47 7.80
N CYS A 72 2.47 -3.33 7.11
CA CYS A 72 3.48 -3.09 6.10
C CYS A 72 4.84 -2.81 6.74
N THR A 73 5.90 -3.26 6.09
CA THR A 73 7.28 -2.98 6.47
C THR A 73 8.15 -2.76 5.24
N SER A 74 8.93 -1.67 5.25
CA SER A 74 9.96 -1.38 4.23
C SER A 74 11.33 -1.93 4.62
N LYS A 75 11.40 -2.69 5.72
CA LYS A 75 12.61 -3.37 6.21
C LYS A 75 12.34 -4.86 6.23
N ARG A 76 13.41 -5.66 6.25
CA ARG A 76 13.31 -7.11 6.48
C ARG A 76 12.43 -7.37 7.72
N PRO A 77 11.28 -8.06 7.58
CA PRO A 77 10.40 -8.35 8.71
C PRO A 77 11.14 -9.08 9.81
N LYS A 78 10.78 -8.77 11.07
CA LYS A 78 11.25 -9.58 12.20
C LYS A 78 10.60 -10.96 12.22
N GLU A 79 9.34 -10.99 11.82
CA GLU A 79 8.52 -12.19 11.71
C GLU A 79 7.85 -12.19 10.34
N VAL A 80 8.01 -13.30 9.63
CA VAL A 80 7.41 -13.49 8.31
C VAL A 80 5.92 -13.81 8.52
N TYR A 81 5.02 -12.96 8.03
CA TYR A 81 3.58 -13.12 8.29
C TYR A 81 3.04 -14.48 7.83
N SER A 82 3.55 -15.03 6.72
CA SER A 82 3.07 -16.30 6.18
C SER A 82 3.38 -17.52 7.06
N GLU A 83 4.30 -17.39 8.04
CA GLU A 83 4.61 -18.46 8.99
C GLU A 83 3.60 -18.53 10.15
N SER A 84 2.97 -17.40 10.50
CA SER A 84 2.06 -17.28 11.64
C SER A 84 0.64 -16.89 11.27
N CYS A 85 0.33 -16.78 9.98
CA CYS A 85 -0.99 -16.50 9.45
C CYS A 85 -1.50 -17.61 8.52
N THR A 86 -2.82 -17.72 8.39
CA THR A 86 -3.53 -18.68 7.54
C THR A 86 -4.72 -18.01 6.84
N ASP A 87 -5.45 -18.77 6.02
CA ASP A 87 -6.70 -18.34 5.38
C ASP A 87 -6.61 -17.07 4.53
N PHE A 88 -5.48 -16.92 3.82
CA PHE A 88 -5.20 -15.77 2.96
C PHE A 88 -6.24 -15.62 1.85
N ARG A 89 -6.83 -14.42 1.75
CA ARG A 89 -7.80 -14.06 0.73
C ARG A 89 -7.50 -12.66 0.22
N LEU A 90 -7.29 -12.53 -1.09
CA LEU A 90 -7.17 -11.24 -1.77
C LEU A 90 -8.53 -10.86 -2.36
N SER A 91 -9.01 -9.65 -2.03
CA SER A 91 -10.21 -9.07 -2.62
C SER A 91 -9.91 -7.63 -3.05
N GLY A 92 -9.71 -7.41 -4.35
CA GLY A 92 -9.13 -6.16 -4.84
C GLY A 92 -7.70 -6.01 -4.31
N THR A 93 -7.46 -4.95 -3.55
CA THR A 93 -6.17 -4.67 -2.89
C THR A 93 -6.14 -5.14 -1.44
N ILE A 94 -7.28 -5.56 -0.88
CA ILE A 94 -7.38 -5.99 0.51
C ILE A 94 -6.92 -7.45 0.65
N LEU A 95 -5.86 -7.66 1.42
CA LEU A 95 -5.43 -8.97 1.88
C LEU A 95 -6.01 -9.24 3.28
N SER A 96 -6.90 -10.21 3.37
CA SER A 96 -7.44 -10.72 4.64
C SER A 96 -6.80 -12.05 5.02
N SER A 97 -6.60 -12.28 6.32
CA SER A 97 -6.05 -13.53 6.87
C SER A 97 -6.42 -13.71 8.34
N THR A 98 -6.05 -14.86 8.90
CA THR A 98 -6.11 -15.14 10.33
C THR A 98 -4.68 -15.30 10.84
N CYS A 99 -4.24 -14.46 11.77
CA CYS A 99 -2.87 -14.43 12.28
C CYS A 99 -2.81 -14.79 13.76
N GLN A 100 -1.76 -15.50 14.18
CA GLN A 100 -1.52 -15.80 15.59
C GLN A 100 -0.91 -14.59 16.31
N ASP A 101 -1.42 -14.29 17.50
CA ASP A 101 -0.80 -13.33 18.42
C ASP A 101 0.34 -13.96 19.24
N THR A 102 1.00 -13.19 20.12
CA THR A 102 2.12 -13.70 20.92
C THR A 102 1.75 -14.85 21.87
N TYR A 103 0.45 -15.04 22.13
CA TYR A 103 -0.09 -16.12 22.95
C TYR A 103 -0.67 -17.26 22.11
N LYS A 104 -0.41 -17.28 20.80
CA LYS A 104 -0.93 -18.28 19.83
C LYS A 104 -2.44 -18.23 19.68
N VAL A 105 -3.09 -17.12 20.05
CA VAL A 105 -4.51 -16.91 19.79
C VAL A 105 -4.68 -16.37 18.38
N GLU A 106 -5.59 -16.97 17.63
CA GLU A 106 -5.92 -16.55 16.27
C GLU A 106 -6.72 -15.26 16.24
N ARG A 107 -6.33 -14.34 15.36
CA ARG A 107 -6.93 -13.03 15.16
C ARG A 107 -7.20 -12.83 13.67
N SER A 108 -8.44 -12.55 13.30
CA SER A 108 -8.72 -12.09 11.94
C SER A 108 -8.15 -10.69 11.74
N THR A 109 -7.48 -10.49 10.61
CA THR A 109 -6.85 -9.23 10.25
C THR A 109 -6.94 -9.01 8.75
N SER A 110 -6.81 -7.76 8.34
CA SER A 110 -6.80 -7.37 6.93
C SER A 110 -5.92 -6.15 6.75
N ILE A 111 -5.28 -6.05 5.60
CA ILE A 111 -4.48 -4.90 5.21
C ILE A 111 -4.76 -4.53 3.76
N ASP A 112 -4.78 -3.24 3.47
CA ASP A 112 -4.83 -2.76 2.09
C ASP A 112 -3.42 -2.73 1.52
N LEU A 113 -3.16 -3.54 0.49
CA LEU A 113 -1.84 -3.63 -0.14
C LEU A 113 -1.45 -2.34 -0.86
N ASP A 114 -2.40 -1.48 -1.24
CA ASP A 114 -2.07 -0.15 -1.78
C ASP A 114 -1.34 0.74 -0.75
N SER A 115 -1.45 0.42 0.54
CA SER A 115 -0.74 1.15 1.59
C SER A 115 0.76 0.83 1.67
N CYS A 116 1.26 -0.18 0.93
CA CYS A 116 2.69 -0.47 0.88
C CYS A 116 3.24 -1.12 -0.37
N LEU A 117 2.40 -1.41 -1.37
CA LEU A 117 2.85 -1.86 -2.66
C LEU A 117 2.78 -0.71 -3.67
N ASN A 118 3.84 -0.62 -4.45
CA ASN A 118 4.03 0.35 -5.51
C ASN A 118 4.27 -0.35 -6.84
N ASN A 119 4.09 0.40 -7.92
CA ASN A 119 4.63 0.05 -9.23
C ASN A 119 5.82 0.96 -9.57
N SER A 120 6.99 0.37 -9.80
CA SER A 120 8.19 1.06 -10.27
C SER A 120 8.56 0.55 -11.66
N ASP A 121 8.20 1.32 -12.70
CA ASP A 121 8.43 0.98 -14.12
C ASP A 121 8.04 -0.46 -14.51
N GLY A 122 6.83 -0.87 -14.10
CA GLY A 122 6.29 -2.21 -14.36
C GLY A 122 6.74 -3.28 -13.37
N VAL A 123 7.49 -2.93 -12.32
CA VAL A 123 7.95 -3.86 -11.27
C VAL A 123 7.21 -3.56 -9.96
N LEU A 124 6.61 -4.59 -9.35
CA LEU A 124 6.03 -4.47 -8.02
C LEU A 124 7.13 -4.26 -6.97
N THR A 125 6.94 -3.29 -6.09
CA THR A 125 7.86 -2.98 -5.00
C THR A 125 7.11 -2.71 -3.69
N CYS A 126 7.85 -2.83 -2.58
CA CYS A 126 7.58 -2.22 -1.29
C CYS A 126 8.92 -1.59 -0.80
#